data_AF-M0A5L1-F1
#
_entry.id   AF-M0A5L1-F1
#
_cell.length_a   1.000
_cell.length_b   1.000
_cell.length_c   1.000
_cell.angle_alpha   90.00
_cell.angle_beta   90.00
_cell.angle_gamma   90.00
#
_symmetry.space_group_name_H-M   'P 1'
#
loop_
_entity.id
_entity.type
_entity.pdbx_description
1 polymer ?
#
loop_
_entity_poly.entity_id
_entity_poly.type
_entity_poly.pdbx_seq_one_letter_code
_entity_poly.pdbx_strand_id
1 'polypeptide(L)'
;MGDDTNLDLSFAIDSETVSLSPIGEYQVLDLEGPVVIVGDASYRVVPVGEESDPSEDIRELSVDEIRAALNELSDNDDFQSIVDNCPTNTPLVYDDIDYLTRHLPTNSLQKCQKLSESTPFEKELLLQVAYVERQNSLVGHADNVLEYYLEQRAEIAEKLRSTDEIDGDVERSFFSYLLLASALIEELTTETVLNELFREEARLDSITEHVRSMGHAKRLEKLCDIQILTGGDHGSLVEVKERRNNLVHDAQKRAGLDELESRREVAQILKKTDRCASVLLTISGKNIESVIAKRGCDPYIEHAQSEAVADTITTWEQENPERLSRLHDCERATLEEIRWDTEESDPRNNITEGFTFDGFDDEELYEILMEFVGDASQAFLDRIDADANESNLDRFDFAVMVLLCAGHSYEEISRWLDTDEKYVQRKENVIAWRASQFEKGLVEEIPRPEGPTWPSDTASDDQDGC
;
A
#
# COMPACT_ATOMS: atom_id res chain seq x y z
N MET A 1 -2.42 33.63 -34.20
CA MET A 1 -1.27 33.19 -33.40
C MET A 1 -1.77 33.19 -31.97
N GLY A 2 -2.19 32.05 -31.44
CA GLY A 2 -2.81 31.97 -30.11
C GLY A 2 -2.59 30.60 -29.48
N ASP A 3 -2.18 30.62 -28.21
CA ASP A 3 -2.50 29.69 -27.11
C ASP A 3 -2.28 28.17 -27.23
N ASP A 4 -1.37 27.68 -28.08
CA ASP A 4 -1.03 26.24 -28.11
C ASP A 4 0.18 25.84 -27.24
N THR A 5 0.80 26.76 -26.49
CA THR A 5 2.09 26.51 -25.81
C THR A 5 2.02 25.99 -24.38
N ASN A 6 0.84 25.74 -23.80
CA ASN A 6 0.77 25.14 -22.46
C ASN A 6 -0.07 23.86 -22.47
N LEU A 7 0.63 22.73 -22.62
CA LEU A 7 0.05 21.41 -22.38
C LEU A 7 -0.15 21.24 -20.88
N ASP A 8 -1.37 21.51 -20.43
CA ASP A 8 -1.79 21.21 -19.07
C ASP A 8 -1.90 19.68 -18.93
N LEU A 9 -0.83 19.05 -18.46
CA LEU A 9 -0.76 17.64 -18.09
C LEU A 9 -1.10 17.50 -16.61
N SER A 10 -2.36 17.18 -16.32
CA SER A 10 -2.86 16.77 -15.01
C SER A 10 -3.01 15.24 -14.99
N PHE A 11 -2.17 14.60 -14.18
CA PHE A 11 -2.23 13.17 -13.87
C PHE A 11 -3.20 12.93 -12.70
N ALA A 12 -3.77 11.73 -12.64
CA ALA A 12 -4.68 11.31 -11.58
C ALA A 12 -3.92 10.81 -10.35
N ILE A 13 -2.79 10.13 -10.56
CA ILE A 13 -1.95 9.62 -9.47
C ILE A 13 -1.10 10.77 -8.92
N ASP A 14 -1.31 11.11 -7.65
CA ASP A 14 -0.36 11.92 -6.90
C ASP A 14 0.80 11.04 -6.45
N SER A 15 2.02 11.32 -6.92
CA SER A 15 3.19 10.49 -6.62
C SER A 15 3.66 10.62 -5.18
N GLU A 16 3.30 11.71 -4.50
CA GLU A 16 3.74 11.98 -3.12
C GLU A 16 2.90 11.23 -2.09
N THR A 17 1.73 10.71 -2.49
CA THR A 17 0.78 10.05 -1.59
C THR A 17 0.63 8.56 -1.82
N VAL A 18 1.38 7.98 -2.75
CA VAL A 18 1.32 6.54 -3.04
C VAL A 18 2.24 5.81 -2.09
N SER A 19 1.70 4.84 -1.36
CA SER A 19 2.49 3.99 -0.48
C SER A 19 3.30 2.96 -1.27
N LEU A 20 4.61 2.99 -1.04
CA LEU A 20 5.59 1.99 -1.47
C LEU A 20 6.11 1.18 -0.28
N SER A 21 5.50 1.35 0.89
CA SER A 21 5.92 0.68 2.12
C SER A 21 5.63 -0.83 2.03
N PRO A 22 6.56 -1.69 2.45
CA PRO A 22 6.26 -3.10 2.64
C PRO A 22 5.14 -3.26 3.68
N ILE A 23 4.28 -4.28 3.52
CA ILE A 23 3.17 -4.54 4.45
C ILE A 23 3.70 -4.97 5.83
N GLY A 24 4.82 -5.70 5.87
CA GLY A 24 5.46 -6.10 7.10
C GLY A 24 6.96 -5.89 7.04
N GLU A 25 7.56 -5.53 8.16
CA GLU A 25 9.00 -5.45 8.31
C GLU A 25 9.47 -6.33 9.48
N TYR A 26 10.68 -6.85 9.34
CA TYR A 26 11.43 -7.37 10.48
C TYR A 26 12.74 -6.61 10.61
N GLN A 27 13.13 -6.30 11.84
CA GLN A 27 14.33 -5.55 12.14
C GLN A 27 15.34 -6.41 12.89
N VAL A 28 16.63 -6.22 12.59
CA VAL A 28 17.72 -6.81 13.37
C VAL A 28 18.44 -5.71 14.09
N LEU A 29 18.30 -5.69 15.42
CA LEU A 29 18.86 -4.68 16.33
C LEU A 29 19.83 -5.32 17.32
N ASP A 30 20.69 -4.49 17.91
CA ASP A 30 21.51 -4.87 19.06
C ASP A 30 20.87 -4.31 20.34
N LEU A 31 20.19 -5.17 21.09
CA LEU A 31 19.49 -4.85 22.34
C LEU A 31 20.01 -5.76 23.45
N GLU A 32 21.25 -5.48 23.88
CA GLU A 32 22.01 -6.36 24.81
C GLU A 32 22.22 -7.75 24.20
N GLY A 33 22.69 -7.77 22.95
CA GLY A 33 22.79 -8.93 22.08
C GLY A 33 21.89 -8.78 20.85
N PRO A 34 22.14 -9.54 19.78
CA PRO A 34 21.39 -9.37 18.55
C PRO A 34 19.95 -9.94 18.69
N VAL A 35 18.97 -9.17 18.26
CA VAL A 35 17.55 -9.51 18.35
C VAL A 35 16.91 -9.29 16.98
N VAL A 36 16.11 -10.25 16.55
CA VAL A 36 15.20 -10.09 15.41
C VAL A 36 13.83 -9.71 15.95
N ILE A 37 13.31 -8.56 15.53
CA ILE A 37 11.99 -8.06 15.90
C ILE A 37 11.08 -8.28 14.69
N VAL A 38 9.94 -8.94 14.90
CA VAL A 38 8.89 -9.11 13.89
C VAL A 38 7.56 -8.69 14.53
N GLY A 39 6.98 -7.58 14.06
CA GLY A 39 5.87 -6.92 14.78
C GLY A 39 6.25 -6.62 16.23
N ASP A 40 5.39 -7.00 17.18
CA ASP A 40 5.64 -6.85 18.63
C ASP A 40 6.54 -7.94 19.23
N ALA A 41 6.92 -8.96 18.45
CA ALA A 41 7.66 -10.11 18.95
C ALA A 41 9.19 -9.93 18.80
N SER A 42 9.93 -10.21 19.86
CA SER A 42 11.39 -10.15 19.90
C SER A 42 12.02 -11.54 20.04
N TYR A 43 12.84 -11.93 19.08
CA TYR A 43 13.50 -13.24 19.02
C TYR A 43 15.01 -13.10 19.21
N ARG A 44 15.54 -13.72 20.27
CA ARG A 44 16.99 -13.88 20.47
C ARG A 44 17.47 -15.09 19.68
N VAL A 45 18.52 -14.89 18.88
CA VAL A 45 19.06 -15.93 18.01
C VAL A 45 20.23 -16.62 18.71
N VAL A 46 20.22 -17.95 18.72
CA VAL A 46 21.24 -18.76 19.43
C VAL A 46 21.92 -19.68 18.40
N PRO A 47 23.26 -19.85 18.44
CA PRO A 47 23.94 -20.74 17.50
C PRO A 47 23.41 -22.18 17.59
N VAL A 48 23.15 -22.81 16.44
CA VAL A 48 22.76 -24.23 16.38
C VAL A 48 24.01 -25.11 16.35
N GLY A 49 24.15 -25.95 17.38
CA GLY A 49 24.98 -27.15 17.37
C GLY A 49 26.50 -26.93 17.42
N GLU A 50 27.05 -26.89 18.63
CA GLU A 50 28.17 -27.78 18.97
C GLU A 50 27.77 -28.54 20.24
N GLU A 51 27.79 -29.88 20.17
CA GLU A 51 27.69 -30.74 21.34
C GLU A 51 28.87 -30.45 22.27
N SER A 52 28.67 -29.54 23.22
CA SER A 52 29.31 -29.46 24.54
C SER A 52 30.79 -29.87 24.61
N ASP A 53 31.68 -28.88 24.57
CA ASP A 53 32.71 -28.76 25.62
C ASP A 53 32.35 -27.52 26.46
N PRO A 54 32.17 -27.63 27.79
CA PRO A 54 31.59 -26.56 28.62
C PRO A 54 32.57 -25.40 28.91
N SER A 55 33.49 -25.09 27.99
CA SER A 55 34.54 -24.10 28.18
C SER A 55 34.84 -23.18 27.00
N GLU A 56 34.07 -23.22 25.92
CA GLU A 56 34.15 -22.16 24.90
C GLU A 56 32.97 -21.20 25.07
N ASP A 57 33.30 -19.92 25.16
CA ASP A 57 32.35 -18.81 25.16
C ASP A 57 31.29 -19.06 24.08
N ILE A 58 30.01 -19.07 24.45
CA ILE A 58 28.91 -19.09 23.48
C ILE A 58 29.16 -17.90 22.57
N ARG A 59 29.64 -18.15 21.34
CA ARG A 59 29.88 -17.09 20.38
C ARG A 59 28.52 -16.53 19.98
N GLU A 60 28.13 -15.42 20.59
CA GLU A 60 26.98 -14.65 20.16
C GLU A 60 27.22 -14.22 18.70
N LEU A 61 26.25 -14.51 17.84
CA LEU A 61 26.28 -14.05 16.46
C LEU A 61 26.27 -12.51 16.46
N SER A 62 26.92 -11.88 15.50
CA SER A 62 26.77 -10.44 15.29
C SER A 62 25.46 -10.13 14.55
N VAL A 63 24.98 -8.89 14.66
CA VAL A 63 23.84 -8.38 13.87
C VAL A 63 24.04 -8.63 12.37
N ASP A 64 25.26 -8.44 11.87
CA ASP A 64 25.58 -8.66 10.45
C ASP A 64 25.55 -10.13 10.06
N GLU A 65 25.97 -11.05 10.94
CA GLU A 65 25.86 -12.50 10.71
C GLU A 65 24.41 -12.97 10.70
N ILE A 66 23.55 -12.39 11.53
CA ILE A 66 22.10 -12.69 11.51
C ILE A 66 21.47 -12.16 10.23
N ARG A 67 21.78 -10.92 9.83
CA ARG A 67 21.28 -10.36 8.56
C ARG A 67 21.72 -11.21 7.37
N ALA A 68 22.97 -11.66 7.35
CA ALA A 68 23.47 -12.56 6.31
C ALA A 68 22.73 -13.90 6.32
N ALA A 69 22.49 -14.50 7.50
CA ALA A 69 21.74 -15.75 7.62
C ALA A 69 20.27 -15.62 7.21
N LEU A 70 19.61 -14.48 7.49
CA LEU A 70 18.26 -14.20 6.99
C LEU A 70 18.26 -14.04 5.47
N ASN A 71 19.25 -13.34 4.88
CA ASN A 71 19.36 -13.24 3.43
C ASN A 71 19.60 -14.60 2.75
N GLU A 72 20.46 -15.45 3.32
CA GLU A 72 20.67 -16.82 2.82
C GLU A 72 19.40 -17.69 2.97
N LEU A 73 18.59 -17.44 3.99
CA LEU A 73 17.31 -18.11 4.19
C LEU A 73 16.30 -17.74 3.10
N SER A 74 16.24 -16.47 2.69
CA SER A 74 15.38 -16.02 1.58
C SER A 74 15.69 -16.74 0.26
N ASP A 75 16.95 -17.14 0.03
CA ASP A 75 17.36 -17.93 -1.15
C ASP A 75 17.11 -19.45 -1.03
N ASN A 76 16.55 -19.92 0.11
CA ASN A 76 16.37 -21.36 0.38
C ASN A 76 15.04 -21.90 -0.17
N ASP A 77 15.08 -22.92 -1.03
CA ASP A 77 13.89 -23.56 -1.63
C ASP A 77 12.87 -24.10 -0.60
N ASP A 78 13.36 -24.65 0.52
CA ASP A 78 12.47 -25.16 1.57
C ASP A 78 11.82 -24.02 2.35
N PHE A 79 12.51 -22.88 2.51
CA PHE A 79 11.96 -21.68 3.12
C PHE A 79 10.94 -20.99 2.20
N GLN A 80 11.27 -20.79 0.93
CA GLN A 80 10.35 -20.22 -0.06
C GLN A 80 9.08 -21.07 -0.20
N SER A 81 9.18 -22.39 -0.08
CA SER A 81 8.01 -23.26 -0.03
C SER A 81 7.13 -23.07 1.22
N ILE A 82 7.68 -22.61 2.34
CA ILE A 82 6.91 -22.23 3.53
C ILE A 82 6.24 -20.88 3.28
N VAL A 83 7.00 -19.88 2.80
CA VAL A 83 6.53 -18.54 2.41
C VAL A 83 5.32 -18.67 1.48
N ASP A 84 5.42 -19.45 0.40
CA ASP A 84 4.34 -19.64 -0.57
C ASP A 84 3.04 -20.17 0.04
N ASN A 85 3.15 -20.92 1.14
CA ASN A 85 2.04 -21.54 1.85
C ASN A 85 1.51 -20.70 3.02
N CYS A 86 2.19 -19.62 3.39
CA CYS A 86 1.74 -18.76 4.47
C CYS A 86 0.41 -18.07 4.09
N PRO A 87 -0.53 -17.95 5.05
CA PRO A 87 -1.69 -17.10 4.89
C PRO A 87 -1.25 -15.65 4.70
N THR A 88 -2.12 -14.84 4.12
CA THR A 88 -1.84 -13.42 3.84
C THR A 88 -2.44 -12.50 4.90
N ASN A 89 -3.45 -13.00 5.64
CA ASN A 89 -4.08 -12.32 6.76
C ASN A 89 -4.33 -13.33 7.88
N THR A 90 -3.64 -13.15 9.01
CA THR A 90 -4.00 -13.77 10.28
C THR A 90 -5.05 -12.90 10.98
N PRO A 91 -6.22 -13.43 11.38
CA PRO A 91 -7.10 -12.67 12.25
C PRO A 91 -6.41 -12.40 13.59
N LEU A 92 -6.30 -11.14 14.03
CA LEU A 92 -5.70 -10.74 15.34
C LEU A 92 -6.27 -11.44 16.59
N VAL A 93 -7.38 -12.17 16.45
CA VAL A 93 -7.93 -13.03 17.53
C VAL A 93 -7.04 -14.25 17.79
N TYR A 94 -6.18 -14.62 16.83
CA TYR A 94 -5.21 -15.68 16.95
C TYR A 94 -3.82 -15.09 17.13
N ASP A 95 -3.04 -15.69 18.02
CA ASP A 95 -1.60 -15.52 18.00
C ASP A 95 -1.07 -16.07 16.67
N ASP A 96 -0.23 -15.28 15.98
CA ASP A 96 0.25 -15.56 14.63
C ASP A 96 0.91 -16.95 14.54
N ILE A 97 1.71 -17.34 15.54
CA ILE A 97 2.34 -18.66 15.57
C ILE A 97 1.28 -19.75 15.70
N ASP A 98 0.30 -19.54 16.58
CA ASP A 98 -0.80 -20.49 16.79
C ASP A 98 -1.65 -20.66 15.53
N TYR A 99 -1.89 -19.59 14.78
CA TYR A 99 -2.62 -19.64 13.51
C TYR A 99 -1.79 -20.33 12.42
N LEU A 100 -0.55 -19.89 12.22
CA LEU A 100 0.37 -20.46 11.24
C LEU A 100 0.56 -21.96 11.48
N THR A 101 0.75 -22.38 12.73
CA THR A 101 0.94 -23.78 13.10
C THR A 101 -0.32 -24.63 12.86
N ARG A 102 -1.52 -24.04 12.92
CA ARG A 102 -2.79 -24.74 12.65
C ARG A 102 -3.13 -24.83 11.17
N HIS A 103 -2.77 -23.80 10.39
CA HIS A 103 -3.25 -23.63 9.03
C HIS A 103 -2.22 -23.98 7.95
N LEU A 104 -0.92 -23.97 8.26
CA LEU A 104 0.10 -24.39 7.32
C LEU A 104 0.00 -25.89 7.02
N PRO A 105 0.25 -26.31 5.77
CA PRO A 105 0.33 -27.73 5.44
C PRO A 105 1.40 -28.44 6.28
N THR A 106 1.13 -29.70 6.63
CA THR A 106 2.06 -30.52 7.42
C THR A 106 3.46 -30.61 6.79
N ASN A 107 3.55 -30.60 5.46
CA ASN A 107 4.82 -30.60 4.75
C ASN A 107 5.62 -29.31 4.99
N SER A 108 4.96 -28.15 5.00
CA SER A 108 5.58 -26.85 5.31
C SER A 108 6.06 -26.80 6.76
N LEU A 109 5.27 -27.32 7.70
CA LEU A 109 5.69 -27.46 9.11
C LEU A 109 6.90 -28.40 9.28
N GLN A 110 6.99 -29.48 8.49
CA GLN A 110 8.17 -30.36 8.49
C GLN A 110 9.40 -29.69 7.88
N LYS A 111 9.24 -28.83 6.87
CA LYS A 111 10.33 -28.02 6.32
C LYS A 111 10.82 -27.00 7.34
N CYS A 112 9.90 -26.32 8.05
CA CYS A 112 10.23 -25.41 9.14
C CYS A 112 11.04 -26.11 10.25
N GLN A 113 10.64 -27.33 10.64
CA GLN A 113 11.41 -28.16 11.57
C GLN A 113 12.84 -28.38 11.09
N LYS A 114 13.03 -28.78 9.83
CA LYS A 114 14.38 -29.03 9.28
C LYS A 114 15.22 -27.76 9.25
N LEU A 115 14.63 -26.64 8.84
CA LEU A 115 15.32 -25.35 8.82
C LEU A 115 15.73 -24.92 10.23
N SER A 116 14.88 -25.12 11.24
CA SER A 116 15.25 -24.83 12.64
C SER A 116 16.37 -25.70 13.19
N GLU A 117 16.62 -26.86 12.57
CA GLU A 117 17.73 -27.75 12.93
C GLU A 117 19.02 -27.43 12.16
N SER A 118 18.94 -26.66 11.06
CA SER A 118 20.08 -26.34 10.19
C SER A 118 20.44 -24.86 10.13
N THR A 119 19.63 -23.99 10.72
CA THR A 119 19.79 -22.53 10.75
C THR A 119 19.77 -22.05 12.19
N PRO A 120 20.31 -20.87 12.53
CA PRO A 120 20.31 -20.37 13.90
C PRO A 120 18.92 -19.91 14.40
N PHE A 121 17.87 -20.09 13.60
CA PHE A 121 16.54 -19.55 13.85
C PHE A 121 15.60 -20.60 14.45
N GLU A 122 14.92 -20.23 15.52
CA GLU A 122 13.83 -21.04 16.05
C GLU A 122 12.64 -21.07 15.08
N LYS A 123 11.80 -22.09 15.20
CA LYS A 123 10.63 -22.27 14.31
C LYS A 123 9.70 -21.07 14.31
N GLU A 124 9.51 -20.45 15.47
CA GLU A 124 8.61 -19.31 15.60
C GLU A 124 9.11 -18.14 14.76
N LEU A 125 10.40 -17.80 14.88
CA LEU A 125 11.03 -16.79 14.05
C LEU A 125 10.98 -17.14 12.56
N LEU A 126 11.26 -18.40 12.19
CA LEU A 126 11.15 -18.85 10.80
C LEU A 126 9.73 -18.68 10.23
N LEU A 127 8.70 -19.00 11.02
CA LEU A 127 7.31 -18.84 10.60
C LEU A 127 6.90 -17.38 10.48
N GLN A 128 7.35 -16.53 11.40
CA GLN A 128 7.07 -15.09 11.37
C GLN A 128 7.75 -14.39 10.20
N VAL A 129 9.04 -14.67 9.98
CA VAL A 129 9.77 -14.14 8.81
C VAL A 129 9.14 -14.65 7.52
N ALA A 130 8.76 -15.93 7.45
CA ALA A 130 8.08 -16.46 6.26
C ALA A 130 6.70 -15.82 6.02
N TYR A 131 5.99 -15.47 7.09
CA TYR A 131 4.71 -14.76 7.01
C TYR A 131 4.90 -13.32 6.50
N VAL A 132 5.89 -12.59 7.02
CA VAL A 132 6.25 -11.25 6.53
C VAL A 132 6.71 -11.28 5.07
N GLU A 133 7.61 -12.21 4.71
CA GLU A 133 8.05 -12.36 3.32
C GLU A 133 6.88 -12.69 2.39
N ARG A 134 5.90 -13.48 2.85
CA ARG A 134 4.71 -13.78 2.05
C ARG A 134 3.87 -12.54 1.82
N GLN A 135 3.61 -11.76 2.86
CA GLN A 135 2.87 -10.50 2.75
C GLN A 135 3.56 -9.54 1.77
N ASN A 136 4.89 -9.41 1.86
CA ASN A 136 5.66 -8.56 0.95
C ASN A 136 5.77 -9.11 -0.47
N SER A 137 5.83 -10.44 -0.65
CA SER A 137 5.93 -11.06 -1.98
C SER A 137 4.69 -10.86 -2.86
N LEU A 138 3.51 -10.72 -2.23
CA LEU A 138 2.24 -10.56 -2.92
C LEU A 138 1.91 -9.10 -3.24
N VAL A 139 2.60 -8.15 -2.61
CA VAL A 139 2.29 -6.71 -2.72
C VAL A 139 3.47 -5.88 -3.25
N GLY A 140 4.69 -6.40 -3.15
CA GLY A 140 5.91 -5.71 -3.56
C GLY A 140 6.27 -5.83 -5.06
N HIS A 141 5.58 -6.68 -5.83
CA HIS A 141 5.83 -6.76 -7.28
C HIS A 141 5.27 -5.54 -8.01
N ALA A 142 4.06 -5.09 -7.66
CA ALA A 142 3.53 -3.85 -8.17
C ALA A 142 4.37 -2.64 -7.76
N ASP A 143 4.94 -2.62 -6.54
CA ASP A 143 5.71 -1.47 -6.02
C ASP A 143 6.97 -1.18 -6.83
N ASN A 144 7.73 -2.21 -7.16
CA ASN A 144 8.89 -2.07 -8.04
C ASN A 144 8.49 -1.49 -9.40
N VAL A 145 7.39 -1.97 -9.99
CA VAL A 145 6.91 -1.49 -11.29
C VAL A 145 6.34 -0.07 -11.19
N LEU A 146 5.72 0.27 -10.05
CA LEU A 146 5.13 1.56 -9.76
C LEU A 146 6.18 2.65 -9.68
N GLU A 147 7.31 2.40 -9.00
CA GLU A 147 8.45 3.32 -8.94
C GLU A 147 8.92 3.69 -10.35
N TYR A 148 9.28 2.69 -11.17
CA TYR A 148 9.70 2.92 -12.56
C TYR A 148 8.61 3.58 -13.40
N TYR A 149 7.34 3.24 -13.17
CA TYR A 149 6.21 3.86 -13.86
C TYR A 149 6.12 5.36 -13.54
N LEU A 150 6.24 5.77 -12.27
CA LEU A 150 6.18 7.16 -11.84
C LEU A 150 7.36 7.98 -12.36
N GLU A 151 8.58 7.41 -12.34
CA GLU A 151 9.75 8.01 -12.97
C GLU A 151 9.54 8.23 -14.47
N GLN A 152 9.08 7.19 -15.18
CA GLN A 152 8.84 7.26 -16.62
C GLN A 152 7.73 8.25 -16.96
N ARG A 153 6.69 8.36 -16.11
CA ARG A 153 5.60 9.34 -16.21
C ARG A 153 6.13 10.77 -16.09
N ALA A 154 6.99 11.03 -15.11
CA ALA A 154 7.61 12.35 -14.93
C ALA A 154 8.50 12.71 -16.13
N GLU A 155 9.33 11.77 -16.59
CA GLU A 155 10.23 11.95 -17.73
C GLU A 155 9.46 12.30 -19.02
N ILE A 156 8.40 11.55 -19.35
CA ILE A 156 7.63 11.85 -20.57
C ILE A 156 6.87 13.17 -20.46
N ALA A 157 6.38 13.52 -19.27
CA ALA A 157 5.70 14.80 -19.07
C ALA A 157 6.65 15.98 -19.27
N GLU A 158 7.88 15.89 -18.77
CA GLU A 158 8.92 16.89 -18.99
C GLU A 158 9.29 17.00 -20.47
N LYS A 159 9.51 15.88 -21.15
CA LYS A 159 9.79 15.83 -22.60
C LYS A 159 8.67 16.46 -23.43
N LEU A 160 7.42 16.12 -23.12
CA LEU A 160 6.27 16.70 -23.80
C LEU A 160 6.10 18.20 -23.55
N ARG A 161 6.55 18.73 -22.41
CA ARG A 161 6.53 20.18 -22.11
C ARG A 161 7.68 20.92 -22.79
N SER A 162 8.84 20.29 -22.94
CA SER A 162 10.08 20.88 -23.46
C SER A 162 10.23 20.83 -24.98
N THR A 163 9.58 19.88 -25.65
CA THR A 163 9.68 19.71 -27.12
C THR A 163 8.39 20.12 -27.81
N ASP A 164 8.49 20.85 -28.93
CA ASP A 164 7.32 21.30 -29.70
C ASP A 164 6.77 20.29 -30.71
N GLU A 165 7.59 19.29 -31.06
CA GLU A 165 7.27 18.22 -31.99
C GLU A 165 7.38 16.85 -31.30
N ILE A 166 6.69 15.85 -31.84
CA ILE A 166 6.88 14.46 -31.41
C ILE A 166 8.11 13.95 -32.17
N ASP A 167 9.20 13.72 -31.45
CA ASP A 167 10.42 13.13 -32.00
C ASP A 167 10.61 11.69 -31.52
N GLY A 168 11.62 11.02 -32.08
CA GLY A 168 11.90 9.62 -31.75
C GLY A 168 12.25 9.37 -30.27
N ASP A 169 12.59 10.39 -29.50
CA ASP A 169 12.85 10.25 -28.06
C ASP A 169 11.55 10.35 -27.25
N VAL A 170 10.62 11.24 -27.62
CA VAL A 170 9.24 11.26 -27.08
C VAL A 170 8.51 9.96 -27.39
N GLU A 171 8.64 9.44 -28.62
CA GLU A 171 8.04 8.17 -29.03
C GLU A 171 8.53 6.99 -28.19
N ARG A 172 9.84 6.91 -27.93
CA ARG A 172 10.43 5.88 -27.07
C ARG A 172 9.93 5.97 -25.64
N SER A 173 9.96 7.16 -25.04
CA SER A 173 9.44 7.37 -23.68
C SER A 173 7.94 7.05 -23.60
N PHE A 174 7.17 7.34 -24.65
CA PHE A 174 5.74 7.03 -24.69
C PHE A 174 5.49 5.52 -24.74
N PHE A 175 6.28 4.81 -25.53
CA PHE A 175 6.23 3.37 -25.58
C PHE A 175 6.65 2.72 -24.25
N SER A 176 7.74 3.19 -23.64
CA SER A 176 8.17 2.74 -22.31
C SER A 176 7.10 2.99 -21.24
N TYR A 177 6.49 4.18 -21.26
CA TYR A 177 5.38 4.52 -20.37
C TYR A 177 4.20 3.55 -20.53
N LEU A 178 3.77 3.23 -21.76
CA LEU A 178 2.67 2.28 -21.99
C LEU A 178 3.02 0.84 -21.58
N LEU A 179 4.30 0.44 -21.72
CA LEU A 179 4.76 -0.87 -21.24
C LEU A 179 4.70 -0.96 -19.73
N LEU A 180 5.26 0.04 -19.02
CA LEU A 180 5.28 0.09 -17.57
C LEU A 180 3.86 0.22 -17.00
N ALA A 181 3.03 1.11 -17.56
CA ALA A 181 1.64 1.25 -17.15
C ALA A 181 0.88 -0.07 -17.29
N SER A 182 1.08 -0.77 -18.40
CA SER A 182 0.38 -2.03 -18.62
C SER A 182 0.92 -3.18 -17.78
N ALA A 183 2.20 -3.17 -17.40
CA ALA A 183 2.78 -4.10 -16.45
C ALA A 183 2.23 -3.82 -15.04
N LEU A 184 2.23 -2.56 -14.61
CA LEU A 184 1.68 -2.12 -13.33
C LEU A 184 0.21 -2.54 -13.18
N ILE A 185 -0.61 -2.24 -14.19
CA ILE A 185 -2.02 -2.68 -14.25
C ILE A 185 -2.14 -4.20 -14.14
N GLU A 186 -1.25 -4.95 -14.81
CA GLU A 186 -1.25 -6.41 -14.76
C GLU A 186 -0.89 -6.95 -13.37
N GLU A 187 0.11 -6.37 -12.71
CA GLU A 187 0.52 -6.73 -11.35
C GLU A 187 -0.59 -6.36 -10.35
N LEU A 188 -1.02 -5.10 -10.29
CA LEU A 188 -2.09 -4.66 -9.37
C LEU A 188 -3.39 -5.47 -9.52
N THR A 189 -3.75 -5.85 -10.74
CA THR A 189 -4.89 -6.75 -10.98
C THR A 189 -4.65 -8.14 -10.38
N THR A 190 -3.43 -8.69 -10.50
CA THR A 190 -3.06 -9.96 -9.87
C THR A 190 -3.17 -9.84 -8.36
N GLU A 191 -2.55 -8.82 -7.77
CA GLU A 191 -2.52 -8.59 -6.32
C GLU A 191 -3.93 -8.43 -5.77
N THR A 192 -4.79 -7.65 -6.43
CA THR A 192 -6.19 -7.45 -6.02
C THR A 192 -6.98 -8.76 -6.05
N VAL A 193 -6.87 -9.54 -7.13
CA VAL A 193 -7.57 -10.83 -7.25
C VAL A 193 -7.06 -11.82 -6.21
N LEU A 194 -5.74 -11.85 -5.98
CA LEU A 194 -5.14 -12.69 -4.95
C LEU A 194 -5.62 -12.29 -3.56
N ASN A 195 -5.58 -11.01 -3.21
CA ASN A 195 -6.02 -10.50 -1.92
C ASN A 195 -7.48 -10.87 -1.63
N GLU A 196 -8.36 -10.75 -2.62
CA GLU A 196 -9.77 -11.07 -2.42
C GLU A 196 -10.04 -12.58 -2.36
N LEU A 197 -9.38 -13.39 -3.20
CA LEU A 197 -9.55 -14.85 -3.17
C LEU A 197 -8.88 -15.50 -1.94
N PHE A 198 -7.71 -15.02 -1.52
CA PHE A 198 -7.03 -15.52 -0.32
C PHE A 198 -7.77 -15.18 0.95
N ARG A 199 -8.51 -14.07 0.99
CA ARG A 199 -9.31 -13.71 2.15
C ARG A 199 -10.50 -14.64 2.37
N GLU A 200 -10.98 -15.34 1.34
CA GLU A 200 -12.17 -16.21 1.42
C GLU A 200 -11.87 -17.71 1.53
N GLU A 201 -10.66 -18.20 1.21
CA GLU A 201 -10.41 -19.66 1.14
C GLU A 201 -9.12 -20.18 1.83
N ALA A 202 -9.26 -21.28 2.58
CA ALA A 202 -8.19 -21.98 3.30
C ALA A 202 -7.24 -22.85 2.42
N ARG A 203 -7.15 -22.61 1.10
CA ARG A 203 -6.38 -23.45 0.14
C ARG A 203 -5.40 -22.63 -0.71
N LEU A 204 -4.46 -22.00 -0.02
CA LEU A 204 -3.57 -20.96 -0.52
C LEU A 204 -2.76 -21.37 -1.77
N ASP A 205 -2.08 -22.52 -1.79
CA ASP A 205 -1.25 -22.91 -2.96
C ASP A 205 -2.06 -23.09 -4.26
N SER A 206 -3.19 -23.80 -4.18
CA SER A 206 -4.01 -24.10 -5.37
C SER A 206 -4.65 -22.84 -5.98
N ILE A 207 -4.95 -21.84 -5.15
CA ILE A 207 -5.54 -20.57 -5.58
C ILE A 207 -4.46 -19.69 -6.20
N THR A 208 -3.27 -19.63 -5.60
CA THR A 208 -2.12 -18.89 -6.14
C THR A 208 -1.80 -19.35 -7.56
N GLU A 209 -1.65 -20.66 -7.77
CA GLU A 209 -1.34 -21.22 -9.09
C GLU A 209 -2.48 -20.99 -10.09
N HIS A 210 -3.74 -21.08 -9.64
CA HIS A 210 -4.91 -20.81 -10.47
C HIS A 210 -4.94 -19.34 -10.95
N VAL A 211 -4.71 -18.38 -10.07
CA VAL A 211 -4.72 -16.95 -10.43
C VAL A 211 -3.50 -16.58 -11.28
N ARG A 212 -2.31 -17.11 -10.98
CA ARG A 212 -1.10 -16.88 -11.80
C ARG A 212 -1.24 -17.49 -13.21
N SER A 213 -1.92 -18.63 -13.34
CA SER A 213 -2.20 -19.24 -14.65
C SER A 213 -3.35 -18.55 -15.41
N MET A 214 -4.15 -17.72 -14.73
CA MET A 214 -5.22 -16.95 -15.32
C MET A 214 -4.68 -15.78 -16.15
N GLY A 215 -5.07 -15.73 -17.43
CA GLY A 215 -4.75 -14.60 -18.29
C GLY A 215 -5.35 -13.30 -17.76
N HIS A 216 -4.65 -12.18 -17.91
CA HIS A 216 -5.04 -10.88 -17.35
C HIS A 216 -6.48 -10.44 -17.67
N ALA A 217 -6.97 -10.67 -18.90
CA ALA A 217 -8.36 -10.33 -19.26
C ALA A 217 -9.38 -11.08 -18.39
N LYS A 218 -9.08 -12.34 -18.06
CA LYS A 218 -9.95 -13.14 -17.19
C LYS A 218 -9.86 -12.69 -15.73
N ARG A 219 -8.71 -12.17 -15.29
CA ARG A 219 -8.56 -11.55 -13.96
C ARG A 219 -9.38 -10.25 -13.85
N LEU A 220 -9.36 -9.40 -14.88
CA LEU A 220 -10.21 -8.20 -14.93
C LEU A 220 -11.70 -8.55 -14.95
N GLU A 221 -12.09 -9.57 -15.72
CA GLU A 221 -13.47 -10.09 -15.73
C GLU A 221 -13.88 -10.57 -14.34
N LYS A 222 -12.99 -11.29 -13.63
CA LYS A 222 -13.24 -11.72 -12.26
C LYS A 222 -13.49 -10.56 -11.31
N LEU A 223 -12.68 -9.50 -11.37
CA LEU A 223 -12.89 -8.29 -10.57
C LEU A 223 -14.25 -7.62 -10.87
N CYS A 224 -14.77 -7.70 -12.10
CA CYS A 224 -16.11 -7.25 -12.43
C CYS A 224 -17.20 -8.18 -11.88
N ASP A 225 -17.00 -9.49 -11.99
CA ASP A 225 -17.93 -10.52 -11.47
C ASP A 225 -18.13 -10.35 -9.96
N ILE A 226 -17.04 -10.06 -9.24
CA ILE A 226 -17.08 -9.77 -7.80
C ILE A 226 -17.31 -8.28 -7.50
N GLN A 227 -17.71 -7.49 -8.50
CA GLN A 227 -18.13 -6.07 -8.41
C GLN A 227 -17.09 -5.13 -7.78
N ILE A 228 -15.81 -5.45 -7.87
CA ILE A 228 -14.74 -4.54 -7.45
C ILE A 228 -14.50 -3.48 -8.52
N LEU A 229 -14.46 -3.90 -9.79
CA LEU A 229 -14.36 -3.01 -10.94
C LEU A 229 -15.74 -2.73 -11.51
N THR A 230 -15.98 -1.47 -11.86
CA THR A 230 -17.15 -1.12 -12.66
C THR A 230 -16.94 -1.56 -14.12
N GLY A 231 -18.04 -1.80 -14.84
CA GLY A 231 -17.96 -2.16 -16.26
C GLY A 231 -17.29 -1.09 -17.15
N GLY A 232 -17.33 0.19 -16.74
CA GLY A 232 -16.66 1.29 -17.43
C GLY A 232 -15.14 1.25 -17.27
N ASP A 233 -14.67 0.96 -16.06
CA ASP A 233 -13.24 0.88 -15.75
C ASP A 233 -12.61 -0.35 -16.38
N HIS A 234 -13.31 -1.49 -16.37
CA HIS A 234 -12.91 -2.69 -17.10
C HIS A 234 -12.63 -2.43 -18.58
N GLY A 235 -13.55 -1.74 -19.27
CA GLY A 235 -13.36 -1.39 -20.68
C GLY A 235 -12.12 -0.53 -20.91
N SER A 236 -11.90 0.46 -20.04
CA SER A 236 -10.74 1.36 -20.12
C SER A 236 -9.40 0.61 -19.89
N LEU A 237 -9.36 -0.31 -18.93
CA LEU A 237 -8.19 -1.15 -18.65
C LEU A 237 -7.85 -2.08 -19.82
N VAL A 238 -8.86 -2.70 -20.45
CA VAL A 238 -8.68 -3.52 -21.65
C VAL A 238 -8.13 -2.69 -22.82
N GLU A 239 -8.63 -1.47 -23.02
CA GLU A 239 -8.14 -0.58 -24.07
C GLU A 239 -6.64 -0.21 -23.93
N VAL A 240 -6.16 0.02 -22.71
CA VAL A 240 -4.72 0.29 -22.46
C VAL A 240 -3.88 -0.90 -22.92
N LYS A 241 -4.30 -2.11 -22.57
CA LYS A 241 -3.63 -3.35 -23.00
C LYS A 241 -3.68 -3.55 -24.51
N GLU A 242 -4.83 -3.37 -25.14
CA GLU A 242 -4.98 -3.49 -26.59
C GLU A 242 -4.10 -2.48 -27.32
N ARG A 243 -4.02 -1.24 -26.85
CA ARG A 243 -3.14 -0.21 -27.41
C ARG A 243 -1.67 -0.61 -27.28
N ARG A 244 -1.25 -1.07 -26.11
CA ARG A 244 0.11 -1.60 -25.89
C ARG A 244 0.41 -2.77 -26.82
N ASN A 245 -0.50 -3.74 -26.95
CA ASN A 245 -0.33 -4.88 -27.86
C ASN A 245 -0.24 -4.46 -29.33
N ASN A 246 -1.09 -3.52 -29.76
CA ASN A 246 -1.06 -2.97 -31.11
C ASN A 246 0.28 -2.32 -31.41
N LEU A 247 0.83 -1.54 -30.46
CA LEU A 247 2.15 -0.94 -30.62
C LEU A 247 3.26 -2.02 -30.56
N VAL A 248 3.19 -2.98 -29.66
CA VAL A 248 4.20 -4.06 -29.53
C VAL A 248 4.23 -4.99 -30.75
N HIS A 249 3.14 -5.22 -31.48
CA HIS A 249 3.14 -6.17 -32.59
C HIS A 249 3.21 -5.54 -33.98
N ASP A 250 3.01 -4.22 -34.08
CA ASP A 250 2.98 -3.53 -35.35
C ASP A 250 4.09 -2.48 -35.44
N ALA A 251 5.22 -2.87 -36.04
CA ALA A 251 6.34 -1.96 -36.28
C ALA A 251 5.97 -0.78 -37.20
N GLN A 252 4.93 -0.90 -38.03
CA GLN A 252 4.43 0.21 -38.85
C GLN A 252 3.59 1.18 -38.02
N LYS A 253 2.85 0.72 -36.99
CA LYS A 253 2.20 1.61 -36.00
C LYS A 253 3.18 2.21 -35.01
N ARG A 254 4.29 1.53 -34.67
CA ARG A 254 5.38 2.15 -33.90
C ARG A 254 6.09 3.24 -34.68
N ALA A 255 6.34 3.00 -35.97
CA ALA A 255 6.82 4.02 -36.91
C ALA A 255 5.70 4.99 -37.38
N GLY A 256 4.48 4.79 -36.89
CA GLY A 256 3.27 5.57 -37.20
C GLY A 256 2.77 6.35 -35.99
N LEU A 257 3.63 6.57 -34.98
CA LEU A 257 3.40 7.63 -33.99
C LEU A 257 3.37 9.02 -34.65
N ASP A 258 3.88 9.13 -35.90
CA ASP A 258 3.60 10.20 -36.88
C ASP A 258 2.09 10.40 -37.17
N GLU A 259 1.21 9.42 -36.92
CA GLU A 259 -0.26 9.53 -37.07
C GLU A 259 -0.95 10.10 -35.83
N LEU A 260 -0.27 10.22 -34.67
CA LEU A 260 -0.78 11.01 -33.54
C LEU A 260 -0.67 12.47 -33.96
N GLU A 261 -1.75 13.03 -34.52
CA GLU A 261 -1.74 14.31 -35.24
C GLU A 261 -1.31 15.50 -34.35
N SER A 262 -1.15 15.31 -33.03
CA SER A 262 -0.66 16.33 -32.11
C SER A 262 -0.12 15.81 -30.76
N ARG A 263 0.75 16.61 -30.12
CA ARG A 263 1.15 16.47 -28.69
C ARG A 263 -0.05 16.36 -27.74
N ARG A 264 -1.20 16.94 -28.10
CA ARG A 264 -2.44 16.85 -27.32
C ARG A 264 -2.99 15.43 -27.27
N GLU A 265 -2.88 14.68 -28.36
CA GLU A 265 -3.34 13.30 -28.41
C GLU A 265 -2.48 12.41 -27.51
N VAL A 266 -1.15 12.55 -27.58
CA VAL A 266 -0.22 11.87 -26.64
C VAL A 266 -0.58 12.19 -25.20
N ALA A 267 -0.76 13.48 -24.87
CA ALA A 267 -1.13 13.91 -23.53
C ALA A 267 -2.47 13.33 -23.05
N GLN A 268 -3.49 13.26 -23.91
CA GLN A 268 -4.77 12.64 -23.58
C GLN A 268 -4.62 11.14 -23.30
N ILE A 269 -3.78 10.45 -24.07
CA ILE A 269 -3.51 9.02 -23.84
C ILE A 269 -2.78 8.83 -22.52
N LEU A 270 -1.75 9.63 -22.22
CA LEU A 270 -1.05 9.59 -20.94
C LEU A 270 -2.02 9.76 -19.77
N LYS A 271 -2.87 10.79 -19.80
CA LYS A 271 -3.86 11.03 -18.75
C LYS A 271 -4.85 9.88 -18.59
N LYS A 272 -5.33 9.31 -19.70
CA LYS A 272 -6.27 8.18 -19.66
C LYS A 272 -5.62 6.93 -19.09
N THR A 273 -4.39 6.63 -19.50
CA THR A 273 -3.63 5.48 -18.98
C THR A 273 -3.32 5.66 -17.50
N ASP A 274 -2.88 6.86 -17.08
CA ASP A 274 -2.60 7.17 -15.68
C ASP A 274 -3.85 7.03 -14.81
N ARG A 275 -5.01 7.48 -15.30
CA ARG A 275 -6.29 7.26 -14.63
C ARG A 275 -6.62 5.78 -14.48
N CYS A 276 -6.31 4.94 -15.47
CA CYS A 276 -6.54 3.49 -15.37
C CYS A 276 -5.64 2.85 -14.30
N ALA A 277 -4.38 3.27 -14.21
CA ALA A 277 -3.48 2.84 -13.13
C ALA A 277 -3.97 3.33 -11.75
N SER A 278 -4.45 4.58 -11.67
CA SER A 278 -5.02 5.16 -10.45
C SER A 278 -6.19 4.36 -9.89
N VAL A 279 -7.10 3.89 -10.75
CA VAL A 279 -8.24 3.05 -10.33
C VAL A 279 -7.74 1.79 -9.63
N LEU A 280 -6.77 1.09 -10.22
CA LEU A 280 -6.23 -0.14 -9.62
C LEU A 280 -5.40 0.12 -8.36
N LEU A 281 -4.65 1.23 -8.28
CA LEU A 281 -3.94 1.63 -7.06
C LEU A 281 -4.89 1.92 -5.90
N THR A 282 -6.02 2.56 -6.20
CA THR A 282 -7.05 2.87 -5.20
C THR A 282 -7.71 1.58 -4.72
N ILE A 283 -8.12 0.71 -5.64
CA ILE A 283 -8.72 -0.60 -5.33
C ILE A 283 -7.75 -1.50 -4.55
N SER A 284 -6.45 -1.47 -4.88
CA SER A 284 -5.45 -2.26 -4.16
C SER A 284 -5.09 -1.67 -2.79
N GLY A 285 -5.62 -0.50 -2.44
CA GLY A 285 -5.35 0.17 -1.16
C GLY A 285 -4.02 0.94 -1.12
N LYS A 286 -3.35 1.18 -2.26
CA LYS A 286 -2.01 1.82 -2.31
C LYS A 286 -2.02 3.35 -2.36
N ASN A 287 -3.21 3.97 -2.42
CA ASN A 287 -3.38 5.44 -2.41
C ASN A 287 -4.61 5.86 -1.62
N ILE A 288 -4.85 5.21 -0.48
CA ILE A 288 -6.01 5.43 0.38
C ILE A 288 -5.79 6.56 1.37
N GLU A 289 -4.54 6.88 1.68
CA GLU A 289 -4.10 7.83 2.69
C GLU A 289 -4.67 9.21 2.39
N SER A 290 -4.56 9.65 1.13
CA SER A 290 -5.10 10.94 0.70
C SER A 290 -6.63 11.00 0.76
N VAL A 291 -7.32 9.87 0.55
CA VAL A 291 -8.78 9.76 0.66
C VAL A 291 -9.20 9.81 2.12
N ILE A 292 -8.54 9.01 2.97
CA ILE A 292 -8.77 8.96 4.41
C ILE A 292 -8.47 10.32 5.04
N ALA A 293 -7.33 10.92 4.76
CA ALA A 293 -6.96 12.25 5.26
C ALA A 293 -8.08 13.28 5.04
N LYS A 294 -8.67 13.31 3.84
CA LYS A 294 -9.69 14.31 3.44
C LYS A 294 -11.10 13.97 3.88
N ARG A 295 -11.41 12.70 4.15
CA ARG A 295 -12.80 12.21 4.26
C ARG A 295 -13.04 11.31 5.47
N GLY A 296 -12.00 10.99 6.23
CA GLY A 296 -12.10 10.12 7.39
C GLY A 296 -12.90 10.75 8.52
N CYS A 297 -13.26 9.94 9.51
CA CYS A 297 -14.00 10.41 10.67
C CYS A 297 -13.11 11.23 11.62
N ASP A 298 -13.68 12.29 12.21
CA ASP A 298 -12.98 13.19 13.13
C ASP A 298 -12.18 12.45 14.22
N PRO A 299 -12.71 11.42 14.92
CA PRO A 299 -11.94 10.72 15.95
C PRO A 299 -10.63 10.10 15.44
N TYR A 300 -10.66 9.56 14.22
CA TYR A 300 -9.47 8.97 13.61
C TYR A 300 -8.49 10.04 13.13
N ILE A 301 -8.99 11.10 12.47
CA ILE A 301 -8.15 12.18 11.96
C ILE A 301 -7.46 12.91 13.11
N GLU A 302 -8.18 13.19 14.21
CA GLU A 302 -7.60 13.78 15.41
C GLU A 302 -6.52 12.88 16.02
N HIS A 303 -6.76 11.57 16.11
CA HIS A 303 -5.76 10.62 16.59
C HIS A 303 -4.50 10.63 15.71
N ALA A 304 -4.65 10.44 14.40
CA ALA A 304 -3.52 10.38 13.49
C ALA A 304 -2.73 11.70 13.41
N GLN A 305 -3.40 12.86 13.45
CA GLN A 305 -2.71 14.16 13.55
C GLN A 305 -1.96 14.31 14.88
N SER A 306 -2.51 13.80 15.99
CA SER A 306 -1.85 13.85 17.30
C SER A 306 -0.57 13.03 17.33
N GLU A 307 -0.60 11.79 16.82
CA GLU A 307 0.57 10.91 16.74
C GLU A 307 1.62 11.51 15.79
N ALA A 308 1.21 12.00 14.62
CA ALA A 308 2.12 12.61 13.65
C ALA A 308 2.86 13.84 14.22
N VAL A 309 2.16 14.68 15.00
CA VAL A 309 2.78 15.80 15.71
C VAL A 309 3.78 15.30 16.75
N ALA A 310 3.46 14.26 17.52
CA ALA A 310 4.36 13.68 18.51
C ALA A 310 5.63 13.08 17.88
N ASP A 311 5.48 12.38 16.75
CA ASP A 311 6.59 11.82 15.98
C ASP A 311 7.48 12.92 15.41
N THR A 312 6.87 14.00 14.91
CA THR A 312 7.60 15.17 14.38
C THR A 312 8.37 15.88 15.49
N ILE A 313 7.78 16.06 16.67
CA ILE A 313 8.48 16.60 17.86
C ILE A 313 9.69 15.73 18.18
N THR A 314 9.51 14.42 18.29
CA THR A 314 10.58 13.46 18.60
C THR A 314 11.72 13.53 17.57
N THR A 315 11.39 13.67 16.29
CA THR A 315 12.37 13.81 15.20
C THR A 315 13.11 15.14 15.31
N TRP A 316 12.38 16.24 15.51
CA TRP A 316 12.96 17.58 15.63
C TRP A 316 13.79 17.77 16.90
N GLU A 317 13.50 17.05 17.99
CA GLU A 317 14.35 17.03 19.18
C GLU A 317 15.76 16.51 18.85
N GLN A 318 15.87 15.57 17.92
CA GLN A 318 17.14 14.98 17.51
C GLN A 318 17.84 15.80 16.42
N GLU A 319 17.09 16.25 15.43
CA GLU A 319 17.65 16.86 14.22
C GLU A 319 17.71 18.40 14.27
N ASN A 320 16.75 19.04 14.94
CA ASN A 320 16.53 20.49 14.91
C ASN A 320 16.24 21.10 16.31
N PRO A 321 16.99 20.76 17.38
CA PRO A 321 16.62 21.09 18.77
C PRO A 321 16.51 22.60 19.05
N GLU A 322 17.35 23.42 18.41
CA GLU A 322 17.32 24.88 18.57
C GLU A 322 16.04 25.49 17.98
N ARG A 323 15.55 24.93 16.87
CA ARG A 323 14.33 25.40 16.18
C ARG A 323 13.09 24.98 16.96
N LEU A 324 13.06 23.73 17.41
CA LEU A 324 11.98 23.21 18.26
C LEU A 324 11.86 24.00 19.57
N SER A 325 13.00 24.33 20.21
CA SER A 325 13.01 25.15 21.43
C SER A 325 12.36 26.51 21.21
N ARG A 326 12.61 27.17 20.07
CA ARG A 326 11.96 28.45 19.74
C ARG A 326 10.45 28.35 19.60
N LEU A 327 9.95 27.22 19.07
CA LEU A 327 8.52 26.97 18.97
C LEU A 327 7.90 26.69 20.34
N HIS A 328 8.55 25.90 21.21
CA HIS A 328 8.07 25.68 22.59
C HIS A 328 8.09 26.94 23.45
N ASP A 329 9.07 27.82 23.25
CA ASP A 329 9.14 29.11 23.95
C ASP A 329 8.08 30.11 23.45
N CYS A 330 7.33 29.78 22.39
CA CYS A 330 6.25 30.60 21.88
C CYS A 330 4.97 30.44 22.72
N GLU A 331 4.63 31.46 23.52
CA GLU A 331 3.38 31.48 24.31
C GLU A 331 2.09 31.37 23.47
N ARG A 332 2.18 31.54 22.15
CA ARG A 332 1.05 31.50 21.20
C ARG A 332 0.82 30.13 20.59
N ALA A 333 1.74 29.20 20.81
CA ALA A 333 1.75 27.86 20.27
C ALA A 333 1.59 26.84 21.40
N THR A 334 0.78 25.83 21.18
CA THR A 334 0.84 24.59 21.94
C THR A 334 1.03 23.49 20.91
N LEU A 335 2.28 23.10 20.69
CA LEU A 335 2.68 22.27 19.56
C LEU A 335 1.92 20.96 19.51
N GLU A 336 1.72 20.34 20.67
CA GLU A 336 1.01 19.07 20.85
C GLU A 336 -0.48 19.17 20.47
N GLU A 337 -1.04 20.37 20.52
CA GLU A 337 -2.43 20.69 20.18
C GLU A 337 -2.59 21.20 18.74
N ILE A 338 -1.51 21.26 17.94
CA ILE A 338 -1.60 21.72 16.55
C ILE A 338 -2.48 20.78 15.74
N ARG A 339 -3.53 21.32 15.13
CA ARG A 339 -4.39 20.63 14.17
C ARG A 339 -4.58 21.49 12.93
N TRP A 340 -4.87 20.87 11.81
CA TRP A 340 -5.11 21.56 10.53
C TRP A 340 -6.31 20.97 9.79
N ASP A 341 -6.93 21.80 8.95
CA ASP A 341 -7.97 21.36 8.04
C ASP A 341 -7.36 20.50 6.92
N THR A 342 -7.78 19.24 6.85
CA THR A 342 -7.31 18.25 5.88
C THR A 342 -8.05 18.32 4.55
N GLU A 343 -9.19 19.03 4.46
CA GLU A 343 -9.91 19.22 3.20
C GLU A 343 -9.19 20.20 2.26
N GLU A 344 -8.37 21.08 2.83
CA GLU A 344 -7.61 22.10 2.11
C GLU A 344 -6.28 21.57 1.55
N SER A 345 -5.79 22.20 0.49
CA SER A 345 -4.64 21.69 -0.28
C SER A 345 -3.28 21.92 0.37
N ASP A 346 -3.20 22.86 1.31
CA ASP A 346 -1.95 23.23 1.98
C ASP A 346 -2.17 23.35 3.49
N PRO A 347 -1.68 22.40 4.30
CA PRO A 347 -1.88 22.39 5.76
C PRO A 347 -1.27 23.62 6.43
N ARG A 348 -0.22 24.20 5.81
CA ARG A 348 0.50 25.39 6.30
C ARG A 348 -0.39 26.62 6.41
N ASN A 349 -1.42 26.73 5.57
CA ASN A 349 -2.32 27.88 5.57
C ASN A 349 -3.61 27.65 6.38
N ASN A 350 -3.78 26.46 6.98
CA ASN A 350 -5.08 26.02 7.50
C ASN A 350 -4.98 25.37 8.89
N ILE A 351 -4.07 25.87 9.74
CA ILE A 351 -4.01 25.49 11.16
C ILE A 351 -5.32 25.94 11.82
N THR A 352 -6.06 24.99 12.38
CA THR A 352 -7.36 25.18 13.03
C THR A 352 -7.26 25.27 14.56
N GLU A 353 -6.29 24.57 15.15
CA GLU A 353 -6.07 24.50 16.61
C GLU A 353 -4.58 24.55 16.99
N GLY A 354 -4.29 24.71 18.27
CA GLY A 354 -2.92 24.74 18.82
C GLY A 354 -2.12 26.00 18.53
N PHE A 355 -2.69 26.97 17.79
CA PHE A 355 -1.97 28.19 17.43
C PHE A 355 -2.86 29.43 17.26
N THR A 356 -2.36 30.60 17.71
CA THR A 356 -3.09 31.88 17.59
C THR A 356 -2.43 32.85 16.61
N PHE A 357 -3.16 33.29 15.57
CA PHE A 357 -2.64 34.08 14.43
C PHE A 357 -2.68 35.61 14.56
N ASP A 358 -3.10 36.18 15.69
CA ASP A 358 -3.22 37.65 15.85
C ASP A 358 -1.87 38.38 15.65
N GLY A 359 -1.62 38.89 14.44
CA GLY A 359 -0.45 39.69 14.07
C GLY A 359 0.89 38.95 14.22
N PHE A 360 1.37 38.32 13.15
CA PHE A 360 2.70 37.72 13.14
C PHE A 360 3.75 38.79 12.80
N ASP A 361 4.38 39.37 13.82
CA ASP A 361 5.47 40.34 13.64
C ASP A 361 6.86 39.64 13.50
N ASP A 362 6.93 38.33 13.75
CA ASP A 362 8.17 37.51 13.67
C ASP A 362 8.12 36.52 12.50
N GLU A 363 8.52 37.00 11.32
CA GLU A 363 8.54 36.24 10.07
C GLU A 363 9.38 34.95 10.17
N GLU A 364 10.44 34.95 10.99
CA GLU A 364 11.32 33.80 11.17
C GLU A 364 10.66 32.68 11.98
N LEU A 365 9.94 33.03 13.06
CA LEU A 365 9.18 32.05 13.83
C LEU A 365 8.02 31.46 13.01
N TYR A 366 7.44 32.24 12.11
CA TYR A 366 6.40 31.77 11.20
C TYR A 366 6.97 30.73 10.23
N GLU A 367 8.10 31.02 9.60
CA GLU A 367 8.78 30.06 8.71
C GLU A 367 9.10 28.74 9.43
N ILE A 368 9.59 28.81 10.67
CA ILE A 368 9.86 27.61 11.49
C ILE A 368 8.58 26.81 11.76
N LEU A 369 7.46 27.48 12.08
CA LEU A 369 6.17 26.82 12.28
C LEU A 369 5.65 26.17 11.00
N MET A 370 5.76 26.86 9.86
CA MET A 370 5.30 26.33 8.57
C MET A 370 6.11 25.11 8.13
N GLU A 371 7.41 25.07 8.45
CA GLU A 371 8.23 23.89 8.21
C GLU A 371 7.83 22.74 9.14
N PHE A 372 7.64 23.01 10.43
CA PHE A 372 7.15 22.01 11.39
C PHE A 372 5.81 21.40 10.97
N VAL A 373 4.85 22.22 10.56
CA VAL A 373 3.53 21.75 10.08
C VAL A 373 3.66 21.00 8.76
N GLY A 374 4.62 21.37 7.90
CA GLY A 374 4.95 20.63 6.69
C GLY A 374 5.41 19.20 7.02
N ASP A 375 6.36 19.07 7.93
CA ASP A 375 6.88 17.77 8.37
C ASP A 375 5.80 16.93 9.08
N ALA A 376 5.01 17.55 9.97
CA ALA A 376 3.90 16.89 10.64
C ALA A 376 2.80 16.43 9.68
N SER A 377 2.55 17.19 8.60
CA SER A 377 1.60 16.75 7.58
C SER A 377 2.11 15.57 6.76
N GLN A 378 3.43 15.43 6.57
CA GLN A 378 3.99 14.24 5.94
C GLN A 378 3.88 13.04 6.88
N ALA A 379 4.30 13.21 8.13
CA ALA A 379 4.18 12.18 9.16
C ALA A 379 2.73 11.72 9.39
N PHE A 380 1.75 12.59 9.13
CA PHE A 380 0.33 12.25 9.18
C PHE A 380 -0.09 11.24 8.11
N LEU A 381 0.37 11.38 6.87
CA LEU A 381 0.11 10.38 5.83
C LEU A 381 0.84 9.07 6.16
N ASP A 382 2.07 9.16 6.68
CA ASP A 382 2.85 8.00 7.10
C ASP A 382 2.18 7.27 8.28
N ARG A 383 1.51 7.99 9.20
CA ARG A 383 0.72 7.39 10.28
C ARG A 383 -0.51 6.65 9.76
N ILE A 384 -1.21 7.22 8.77
CA ILE A 384 -2.35 6.54 8.14
C ILE A 384 -1.88 5.25 7.44
N ASP A 385 -0.75 5.31 6.74
CA ASP A 385 -0.13 4.14 6.11
C ASP A 385 0.23 3.06 7.15
N ALA A 386 0.85 3.47 8.26
CA ALA A 386 1.21 2.59 9.37
C ALA A 386 -0.03 1.94 10.02
N ASP A 387 -1.08 2.71 10.32
CA ASP A 387 -2.34 2.17 10.88
C ASP A 387 -3.00 1.17 9.94
N ALA A 388 -3.00 1.45 8.63
CA ALA A 388 -3.57 0.58 7.63
C ALA A 388 -2.79 -0.74 7.48
N ASN A 389 -1.48 -0.72 7.77
CA ASN A 389 -0.63 -1.92 7.78
C ASN A 389 -0.74 -2.72 9.10
N GLU A 390 -0.92 -2.04 10.23
CA GLU A 390 -1.13 -2.67 11.55
C GLU A 390 -2.54 -3.27 11.71
N SER A 391 -3.50 -2.73 10.95
CA SER A 391 -4.90 -3.15 10.94
C SER A 391 -5.08 -4.64 10.56
N ASN A 392 -6.05 -5.30 11.19
CA ASN A 392 -6.53 -6.63 10.82
C ASN A 392 -7.36 -6.62 9.53
N LEU A 393 -7.95 -5.47 9.22
CA LEU A 393 -8.50 -5.18 7.91
C LEU A 393 -7.35 -4.88 6.96
N ASP A 394 -7.46 -5.34 5.73
CA ASP A 394 -6.55 -4.82 4.72
C ASP A 394 -6.78 -3.33 4.47
N ARG A 395 -5.82 -2.73 3.78
CA ARG A 395 -5.80 -1.32 3.41
C ARG A 395 -7.12 -0.82 2.80
N PHE A 396 -7.71 -1.55 1.84
CA PHE A 396 -8.98 -1.12 1.23
C PHE A 396 -10.14 -1.17 2.24
N ASP A 397 -10.27 -2.27 2.99
CA ASP A 397 -11.32 -2.43 4.00
C ASP A 397 -11.14 -1.45 5.18
N PHE A 398 -9.90 -1.10 5.53
CA PHE A 398 -9.56 -0.06 6.51
C PHE A 398 -10.06 1.32 6.04
N ALA A 399 -9.80 1.68 4.77
CA ALA A 399 -10.33 2.91 4.18
C ALA A 399 -11.86 2.94 4.19
N VAL A 400 -12.51 1.84 3.77
CA VAL A 400 -13.98 1.73 3.83
C VAL A 400 -14.50 1.91 5.26
N MET A 401 -13.86 1.29 6.25
CA MET A 401 -14.26 1.41 7.65
C MET A 401 -14.21 2.86 8.12
N VAL A 402 -13.09 3.55 7.91
CA VAL A 402 -12.91 4.94 8.36
C VAL A 402 -13.93 5.87 7.69
N LEU A 403 -14.20 5.67 6.40
CA LEU A 403 -15.21 6.45 5.66
C LEU A 403 -16.65 6.17 6.11
N LEU A 404 -16.98 4.91 6.41
CA LEU A 404 -18.29 4.54 6.97
C LEU A 404 -18.49 5.17 8.35
N CYS A 405 -17.45 5.21 9.18
CA CYS A 405 -17.50 5.85 10.49
C CYS A 405 -17.70 7.38 10.40
N ALA A 406 -17.30 8.00 9.28
CA ALA A 406 -17.56 9.42 9.02
C ALA A 406 -19.02 9.69 8.58
N GLY A 407 -19.83 8.64 8.38
CA GLY A 407 -21.24 8.75 7.99
C GLY A 407 -21.48 8.98 6.50
N HIS A 408 -20.48 8.72 5.65
CA HIS A 408 -20.61 8.82 4.19
C HIS A 408 -21.51 7.72 3.63
N SER A 409 -22.21 8.02 2.54
CA SER A 409 -23.02 7.02 1.83
C SER A 409 -22.16 6.05 1.02
N TYR A 410 -22.70 4.85 0.72
CA TYR A 410 -21.99 3.87 -0.12
C TYR A 410 -21.65 4.43 -1.52
N GLU A 411 -22.51 5.28 -2.08
CA GLU A 411 -22.28 5.94 -3.38
C GLU A 411 -21.09 6.91 -3.33
N GLU A 412 -20.93 7.65 -2.23
CA GLU A 412 -19.80 8.56 -2.04
C GLU A 412 -18.50 7.79 -1.87
N ILE A 413 -18.51 6.76 -1.01
CA ILE A 413 -17.36 5.90 -0.75
C ILE A 413 -16.93 5.19 -2.04
N SER A 414 -17.88 4.60 -2.78
CA SER A 414 -17.56 3.87 -4.01
C SER A 414 -16.96 4.78 -5.07
N ARG A 415 -17.42 6.04 -5.14
CA ARG A 415 -16.85 7.06 -6.05
C ARG A 415 -15.43 7.48 -5.64
N TRP A 416 -15.13 7.58 -4.35
CA TRP A 416 -13.78 7.96 -3.90
C TRP A 416 -12.79 6.79 -3.95
N LEU A 417 -13.26 5.56 -3.80
CA LEU A 417 -12.44 4.34 -3.83
C LEU A 417 -12.44 3.63 -5.18
N ASP A 418 -12.93 4.30 -6.25
CA ASP A 418 -13.00 3.80 -7.62
C ASP A 418 -13.58 2.36 -7.73
N THR A 419 -14.67 2.08 -7.00
CA THR A 419 -15.30 0.76 -6.94
C THR A 419 -16.82 0.80 -7.14
N ASP A 420 -17.48 -0.36 -7.08
CA ASP A 420 -18.95 -0.47 -7.11
C ASP A 420 -19.57 -0.29 -5.71
N GLU A 421 -20.70 0.41 -5.64
CA GLU A 421 -21.48 0.62 -4.41
C GLU A 421 -21.81 -0.70 -3.70
N LYS A 422 -22.13 -1.75 -4.47
CA LYS A 422 -22.47 -3.07 -3.92
C LYS A 422 -21.28 -3.75 -3.26
N TYR A 423 -20.07 -3.41 -3.68
CA TYR A 423 -18.86 -3.94 -3.05
C TYR A 423 -18.60 -3.28 -1.70
N VAL A 424 -18.75 -1.96 -1.61
CA VAL A 424 -18.67 -1.22 -0.34
C VAL A 424 -19.64 -1.79 0.70
N GLN A 425 -20.90 -2.02 0.29
CA GLN A 425 -21.90 -2.63 1.17
C GLN A 425 -21.55 -4.06 1.62
N ARG A 426 -20.93 -4.87 0.75
CA ARG A 426 -20.45 -6.20 1.15
C ARG A 426 -19.31 -6.10 2.16
N LYS A 427 -18.40 -5.14 1.98
CA LYS A 427 -17.27 -4.92 2.88
C LYS A 427 -17.69 -4.46 4.26
N GLU A 428 -18.77 -3.68 4.40
CA GLU A 428 -19.34 -3.31 5.71
C GLU A 428 -19.56 -4.54 6.63
N ASN A 429 -20.06 -5.65 6.08
CA ASN A 429 -20.25 -6.89 6.84
C ASN A 429 -18.93 -7.57 7.23
N VAL A 430 -17.94 -7.55 6.32
CA VAL A 430 -16.60 -8.09 6.56
C VAL A 430 -15.91 -7.29 7.67
N ILE A 431 -15.97 -5.96 7.58
CA ILE A 431 -15.41 -5.02 8.55
C ILE A 431 -16.04 -5.25 9.93
N ALA A 432 -17.37 -5.29 10.02
CA ALA A 432 -18.07 -5.52 11.29
C ALA A 432 -17.68 -6.86 11.95
N TRP A 433 -17.34 -7.88 11.15
CA TRP A 433 -16.90 -9.18 11.65
C TRP A 433 -15.41 -9.22 12.03
N ARG A 434 -14.54 -8.54 11.26
CA ARG A 434 -13.08 -8.64 11.38
C ARG A 434 -12.43 -7.55 12.21
N ALA A 435 -13.05 -6.38 12.35
CA ALA A 435 -12.47 -5.30 13.14
C ALA A 435 -12.15 -5.79 14.56
N SER A 436 -10.88 -5.63 14.94
CA SER A 436 -10.31 -6.11 16.19
C SER A 436 -10.56 -5.10 17.33
N GLN A 437 -9.71 -5.08 18.35
CA GLN A 437 -9.69 -3.99 19.34
C GLN A 437 -8.87 -2.80 18.86
N PHE A 438 -7.89 -3.02 17.98
CA PHE A 438 -7.06 -1.96 17.41
C PHE A 438 -7.94 -0.94 16.66
N GLU A 439 -8.70 -1.38 15.67
CA GLU A 439 -9.55 -0.50 14.87
C GLU A 439 -10.63 0.18 15.72
N LYS A 440 -11.19 -0.53 16.71
CA LYS A 440 -12.17 0.04 17.66
C LYS A 440 -11.55 1.03 18.65
N GLY A 441 -10.23 1.02 18.80
CA GLY A 441 -9.51 2.05 19.54
C GLY A 441 -9.30 3.31 18.70
N LEU A 442 -9.15 3.15 17.38
CA LEU A 442 -8.95 4.24 16.41
C LEU A 442 -10.24 5.00 16.08
N VAL A 443 -11.40 4.33 16.14
CA VAL A 443 -12.72 4.92 15.85
C VAL A 443 -13.68 4.71 17.02
N GLU A 444 -14.59 5.65 17.29
CA GLU A 444 -15.51 5.56 18.43
C GLU A 444 -16.45 4.35 18.37
N GLU A 445 -17.24 4.23 17.30
CA GLU A 445 -18.17 3.12 17.08
C GLU A 445 -18.24 2.77 15.59
N ILE A 446 -17.92 1.51 15.27
CA ILE A 446 -18.07 0.99 13.91
C ILE A 446 -19.56 0.78 13.62
N PRO A 447 -20.11 1.38 12.54
CA PRO A 447 -21.51 1.23 12.18
C PRO A 447 -21.94 -0.24 12.05
N ARG A 448 -23.18 -0.52 12.46
CA ARG A 448 -23.76 -1.85 12.24
C ARG A 448 -24.27 -1.98 10.80
N PRO A 449 -24.10 -3.13 10.16
CA PRO A 449 -24.55 -3.31 8.79
C PRO A 449 -26.05 -3.05 8.60
N GLU A 450 -26.42 -2.35 7.52
CA GLU A 450 -27.80 -1.88 7.31
C GLU A 450 -28.79 -2.97 6.82
N GLY A 451 -28.35 -4.21 6.60
CA GLY A 451 -29.25 -5.31 6.23
C GLY A 451 -28.59 -6.39 5.36
N PRO A 452 -29.38 -7.37 4.86
CA PRO A 452 -28.84 -8.49 4.11
C PRO A 452 -28.21 -8.01 2.79
N THR A 453 -27.05 -8.59 2.47
CA THR A 453 -26.28 -8.38 1.24
C THR A 453 -27.10 -8.66 -0.01
N TRP A 454 -26.84 -7.90 -1.09
CA TRP A 454 -27.28 -8.31 -2.42
C TRP A 454 -26.70 -9.71 -2.72
N PRO A 455 -27.51 -10.68 -3.19
CA PRO A 455 -26.96 -11.94 -3.65
C PRO A 455 -25.97 -11.63 -4.78
N SER A 456 -24.76 -12.17 -4.68
CA SER A 456 -23.86 -12.21 -5.84
C SER A 456 -24.61 -12.94 -6.96
N ASP A 457 -24.56 -12.42 -8.19
CA ASP A 457 -25.26 -12.99 -9.34
C ASP A 457 -24.73 -14.37 -9.78
N THR A 458 -24.01 -15.09 -8.91
CA THR A 458 -23.56 -16.48 -9.14
C THR A 458 -24.71 -17.50 -9.08
N ALA A 459 -25.96 -17.08 -8.90
CA ALA A 459 -27.13 -17.95 -8.92
C ALA A 459 -27.75 -18.09 -10.32
N SER A 460 -27.01 -18.62 -11.31
CA SER A 460 -27.56 -19.58 -12.30
C SER A 460 -26.50 -20.01 -13.32
N ASP A 461 -25.79 -21.12 -13.05
CA ASP A 461 -25.34 -22.01 -14.13
C ASP A 461 -25.42 -23.50 -13.74
N ASP A 462 -26.16 -23.83 -12.68
CA ASP A 462 -26.54 -25.21 -12.34
C ASP A 462 -28.07 -25.31 -12.24
N GLN A 463 -28.73 -25.38 -13.40
CA GLN A 463 -29.92 -26.21 -13.56
C GLN A 463 -29.72 -27.15 -14.74
N ASP A 464 -29.18 -28.32 -14.41
CA ASP A 464 -29.34 -29.56 -15.16
C ASP A 464 -30.79 -29.80 -15.59
N GLY A 465 -30.97 -30.20 -16.87
CA GLY A 465 -31.97 -31.21 -17.21
C GLY A 465 -33.01 -30.88 -18.29
N CYS A 466 -32.60 -30.80 -19.56
CA CYS A 466 -33.19 -31.56 -20.68
C CYS A 466 -32.45 -31.35 -22.00
#